data_AF-H9C6M1-F1
#
_entry.id   AF-H9C6M1-F1
#
_cell.length_a   1.000
_cell.length_b   1.000
_cell.length_c   1.000
_cell.angle_alpha   90.00
_cell.angle_beta   90.00
_cell.angle_gamma   90.00
#
_symmetry.space_group_name_H-M   'P 1'
#
loop_
_entity.id
_entity.type
_entity.pdbx_description
1 polymer ?
#
loop_
_entity_poly.entity_id
_entity_poly.type
_entity_poly.pdbx_seq_one_letter_code
_entity_poly.pdbx_strand_id
1 'polypeptide(L)'
;MWVNSSKNIFNAFLQLYLNVLASDQSLVSALSSVTYHLDEANSDKEAKKVIQSYMLGNPTLPNHPAMNLQVRIGSSTVHFDHFRLSQVRVANVYLPDQLTAPMKTMIKASKNNTVYTSPDLYIELTCNGSSYFTEIELKSTKANSIPGSSVQQINPYGWVVFIRQNSTKPLQITTGLYVNSITETMQFPDRSPRPQVAFDTLRTWNTHNLISANDGYTLFYDESEIAAKELQISDWKQSLVSEWIAIIFDKNLSLKPRTPWFTEAITMFSNQLIESYERCSELEKQEFRRNISSILANK
;
A
#
# COMPACT_ATOMS: atom_id res chain seq x y z
N MET A 1 14.28 2.71 1.46
CA MET A 1 14.33 1.26 1.19
C MET A 1 13.80 0.93 -0.21
N TRP A 2 12.69 1.55 -0.61
CA TRP A 2 12.10 1.43 -1.94
C TRP A 2 13.05 1.68 -3.12
N VAL A 3 13.82 2.78 -3.09
CA VAL A 3 14.74 3.20 -4.18
C VAL A 3 15.76 2.12 -4.55
N ASN A 4 16.16 1.27 -3.60
CA ASN A 4 17.04 0.13 -3.88
C ASN A 4 16.25 -1.06 -4.43
N SER A 5 15.05 -1.30 -3.92
CA SER A 5 14.17 -2.36 -4.40
C SER A 5 13.66 -2.12 -5.83
N SER A 6 13.43 -0.87 -6.23
CA SER A 6 12.95 -0.51 -7.57
C SER A 6 14.02 -0.63 -8.66
N LYS A 7 15.29 -0.82 -8.25
CA LYS A 7 16.40 -1.19 -9.14
C LYS A 7 16.50 -2.70 -9.38
N ASN A 8 15.64 -3.50 -8.74
CA ASN A 8 15.60 -4.95 -8.90
C ASN A 8 14.82 -5.34 -10.18
N ILE A 9 15.43 -6.19 -11.00
CA ILE A 9 14.82 -6.74 -12.22
C ILE A 9 13.49 -7.46 -11.97
N PHE A 10 13.33 -8.12 -10.81
CA PHE A 10 12.08 -8.79 -10.44
C PHE A 10 10.94 -7.80 -10.21
N ASN A 11 11.21 -6.66 -9.58
CA ASN A 11 10.22 -5.60 -9.39
C ASN A 11 9.90 -4.89 -10.71
N ALA A 12 10.90 -4.67 -11.55
CA ALA A 12 10.70 -4.12 -12.90
C ALA A 12 9.83 -5.04 -13.76
N PHE A 13 10.11 -6.35 -13.75
CA PHE A 13 9.27 -7.36 -14.40
C PHE A 13 7.84 -7.32 -13.85
N LEU A 14 7.69 -7.37 -12.52
CA LEU A 14 6.37 -7.48 -11.89
C LEU A 14 5.51 -6.22 -12.15
N GLN A 15 6.13 -5.04 -12.19
CA GLN A 15 5.46 -3.80 -12.57
C GLN A 15 4.82 -3.87 -13.96
N LEU A 16 5.60 -4.29 -14.97
CA LEU A 16 5.07 -4.44 -16.34
C LEU A 16 4.07 -5.59 -16.42
N TYR A 17 4.37 -6.71 -15.75
CA TYR A 17 3.58 -7.92 -15.78
C TYR A 17 2.18 -7.68 -15.21
N LEU A 18 2.10 -7.03 -14.04
CA LEU A 18 0.82 -6.66 -13.44
C LEU A 18 0.07 -5.60 -14.25
N ASN A 19 0.78 -4.67 -14.88
CA ASN A 19 0.16 -3.70 -15.79
C ASN A 19 -0.49 -4.39 -17.00
N VAL A 20 0.20 -5.36 -17.62
CA VAL A 20 -0.37 -6.18 -18.71
C VAL A 20 -1.58 -6.95 -18.20
N LEU A 21 -1.42 -7.65 -17.06
CA LEU A 21 -2.47 -8.43 -16.41
C LEU A 21 -3.74 -7.60 -16.17
N ALA A 22 -3.60 -6.36 -15.69
CA ALA A 22 -4.73 -5.46 -15.41
C ALA A 22 -5.55 -5.10 -16.65
N SER A 23 -4.96 -5.20 -17.84
CA SER A 23 -5.57 -4.84 -19.13
C SER A 23 -6.03 -6.05 -19.96
N ASP A 24 -5.70 -7.27 -19.54
CA ASP A 24 -5.98 -8.48 -20.28
C ASP A 24 -7.48 -8.84 -20.26
N GLN A 25 -8.09 -8.88 -21.45
CA GLN A 25 -9.53 -9.11 -21.59
C GLN A 25 -9.95 -10.52 -21.19
N SER A 26 -9.08 -11.53 -21.33
CA SER A 26 -9.38 -12.90 -20.91
C SER A 26 -9.48 -12.99 -19.38
N LEU A 27 -8.57 -12.32 -18.67
CA LEU A 27 -8.62 -12.24 -17.21
C LEU A 27 -9.82 -11.43 -16.73
N VAL A 28 -10.06 -10.26 -17.32
CA VAL A 28 -11.22 -9.41 -16.97
C VAL A 28 -12.53 -10.19 -17.16
N SER A 29 -12.65 -10.96 -18.25
CA SER A 29 -13.81 -11.80 -18.51
C SER A 29 -13.96 -12.92 -17.47
N ALA A 30 -12.87 -13.60 -17.13
CA ALA A 30 -12.88 -14.67 -16.12
C ALA A 30 -13.18 -14.16 -14.71
N LEU A 31 -12.74 -12.95 -14.36
CA LEU A 31 -13.05 -12.33 -13.08
C LEU A 31 -14.49 -11.78 -13.03
N SER A 32 -15.05 -11.38 -14.18
CA SER A 32 -16.43 -10.87 -14.23
C SER A 32 -17.48 -11.92 -13.89
N SER A 33 -17.17 -13.21 -14.05
CA SER A 33 -18.04 -14.33 -13.68
C SER A 33 -17.86 -14.80 -12.23
N VAL A 34 -16.90 -14.22 -11.48
CA VAL A 34 -16.71 -14.54 -10.07
C VAL A 34 -17.81 -13.89 -9.22
N THR A 35 -18.32 -14.64 -8.25
CA THR A 35 -19.19 -14.11 -7.20
C THR A 35 -18.32 -13.57 -6.06
N TYR A 36 -18.37 -12.25 -5.85
CA TYR A 36 -17.59 -11.57 -4.81
C TYR A 36 -18.40 -11.44 -3.52
N HIS A 37 -17.80 -11.85 -2.40
CA HIS A 37 -18.39 -11.74 -1.07
C HIS A 37 -17.93 -10.43 -0.41
N LEU A 38 -18.36 -9.31 -0.99
CA LEU A 38 -17.85 -7.96 -0.71
C LEU A 38 -18.08 -7.43 0.72
N ASP A 39 -18.83 -8.16 1.54
CA ASP A 39 -19.05 -7.85 2.95
C ASP A 39 -17.92 -8.39 3.85
N GLU A 40 -17.03 -9.24 3.32
CA GLU A 40 -15.85 -9.74 4.00
C GLU A 40 -14.59 -9.35 3.21
N ALA A 41 -13.72 -8.53 3.81
CA ALA A 41 -12.54 -7.95 3.16
C ALA A 41 -11.47 -8.95 2.65
N ASN A 42 -11.71 -10.26 2.73
CA ASN A 42 -10.73 -11.33 2.45
C ASN A 42 -11.30 -12.58 1.75
N SER A 43 -12.58 -12.58 1.37
CA SER A 43 -13.36 -13.78 1.03
C SER A 43 -13.34 -14.18 -0.46
N ASP A 44 -12.59 -13.46 -1.31
CA ASP A 44 -12.59 -13.71 -2.76
C ASP A 44 -11.69 -14.89 -3.18
N LYS A 45 -11.90 -16.06 -2.57
CA LYS A 45 -11.15 -17.30 -2.85
C LYS A 45 -11.16 -17.67 -4.33
N GLU A 46 -12.30 -17.48 -5.01
CA GLU A 46 -12.43 -17.77 -6.43
C GLU A 46 -11.65 -16.77 -7.30
N ALA A 47 -11.66 -15.48 -6.97
CA ALA A 47 -10.84 -14.50 -7.69
C ALA A 47 -9.34 -14.80 -7.55
N LYS A 48 -8.89 -15.21 -6.35
CA LYS A 48 -7.49 -15.62 -6.10
C LYS A 48 -7.10 -16.81 -6.99
N LYS A 49 -7.97 -17.83 -7.10
CA LYS A 49 -7.75 -18.98 -8.00
C LYS A 49 -7.70 -18.56 -9.47
N VAL A 50 -8.62 -17.70 -9.92
CA VAL A 50 -8.62 -17.21 -11.31
C VAL A 50 -7.32 -16.48 -11.64
N ILE A 51 -6.86 -15.59 -10.76
CA ILE A 51 -5.58 -14.89 -10.94
C ILE A 51 -4.41 -15.87 -10.91
N GLN A 52 -4.39 -16.82 -9.96
CA GLN A 52 -3.37 -17.87 -9.92
C GLN A 52 -3.29 -18.64 -11.25
N SER A 53 -4.41 -19.15 -11.74
CA SER A 53 -4.46 -19.90 -13.00
C SER A 53 -4.02 -19.05 -14.19
N TYR A 54 -4.45 -17.78 -14.26
CA TYR A 54 -4.01 -16.87 -15.31
C TYR A 54 -2.50 -16.65 -15.28
N MET A 55 -1.92 -16.41 -14.10
CA MET A 55 -0.50 -16.13 -13.96
C MET A 55 0.38 -17.34 -14.30
N LEU A 56 -0.07 -18.55 -13.91
CA LEU A 56 0.60 -19.80 -14.25
C LEU A 56 0.48 -20.13 -15.75
N GLY A 57 -0.66 -19.77 -16.38
CA GLY A 57 -0.87 -19.94 -17.81
C GLY A 57 -0.13 -18.90 -18.67
N ASN A 58 0.21 -17.75 -18.10
CA ASN A 58 0.90 -16.65 -18.76
C ASN A 58 2.15 -16.25 -17.95
N PRO A 59 3.18 -17.10 -17.86
CA PRO A 59 4.27 -16.91 -16.90
C PRO A 59 5.26 -15.81 -17.27
N THR A 60 5.24 -15.30 -18.50
CA THR A 60 6.19 -14.32 -19.01
C THR A 60 5.47 -13.06 -19.48
N LEU A 61 6.23 -11.97 -19.65
CA LEU A 61 5.73 -10.80 -20.38
C LEU A 61 5.39 -11.19 -21.84
N PRO A 62 4.37 -10.55 -22.45
CA PRO A 62 4.14 -10.69 -23.88
C PRO A 62 5.39 -10.34 -24.68
N ASN A 63 5.66 -11.09 -25.74
CA ASN A 63 6.79 -10.81 -26.61
C ASN A 63 6.48 -9.61 -27.52
N HIS A 64 6.59 -8.40 -26.96
CA HIS A 64 6.34 -7.16 -27.67
C HIS A 64 7.59 -6.25 -27.59
N PRO A 65 8.09 -5.70 -28.72
CA PRO A 65 9.31 -4.89 -28.74
C PRO A 65 9.28 -3.67 -27.80
N ALA A 66 8.09 -3.12 -27.52
CA ALA A 66 7.89 -2.00 -26.59
C ALA A 66 7.77 -2.43 -25.11
N MET A 67 8.47 -3.48 -24.68
CA MET A 67 8.49 -3.95 -23.27
C MET A 67 9.76 -3.55 -22.52
N ASN A 68 10.43 -2.47 -22.96
CA ASN A 68 11.45 -1.83 -22.15
C ASN A 68 10.81 -1.07 -20.99
N LEU A 69 11.49 -0.99 -19.85
CA LEU A 69 11.09 -0.16 -18.71
C LEU A 69 12.22 0.80 -18.32
N GLN A 70 11.91 2.08 -18.30
CA GLN A 70 12.72 3.11 -17.66
C GLN A 70 12.08 3.47 -16.31
N VAL A 71 12.83 3.38 -15.22
CA VAL A 71 12.38 3.82 -13.89
C VAL A 71 13.14 5.08 -13.51
N ARG A 72 12.40 6.18 -13.30
CA ARG A 72 12.92 7.50 -12.91
C ARG A 72 12.51 7.81 -11.48
N ILE A 73 13.50 8.09 -10.63
CA ILE A 73 13.35 8.37 -9.21
C ILE A 73 14.14 9.64 -8.91
N GLY A 74 13.45 10.77 -8.78
CA GLY A 74 14.10 12.08 -8.73
C GLY A 74 15.04 12.29 -9.92
N SER A 75 16.34 12.48 -9.65
CA SER A 75 17.38 12.61 -10.67
C SER A 75 17.97 11.27 -11.17
N SER A 76 17.68 10.17 -10.49
CA SER A 76 18.19 8.85 -10.84
C SER A 76 17.32 8.17 -11.90
N THR A 77 17.96 7.52 -12.88
CA THR A 77 17.26 6.74 -13.90
C THR A 77 17.89 5.36 -14.04
N VAL A 78 17.05 4.32 -14.06
CA VAL A 78 17.46 2.94 -14.31
C VAL A 78 16.70 2.39 -15.51
N HIS A 79 17.41 1.65 -16.37
CA HIS A 79 16.85 1.07 -17.59
C HIS A 79 16.85 -0.45 -17.49
N PHE A 80 15.74 -1.04 -17.88
CA PHE A 80 15.55 -2.47 -18.04
C PHE A 80 15.11 -2.73 -19.47
N ASP A 81 15.99 -3.30 -20.27
CA ASP A 81 15.65 -3.72 -21.62
C ASP A 81 14.77 -4.98 -21.62
N HIS A 82 13.98 -5.12 -22.69
CA HIS A 82 13.09 -6.26 -22.89
C HIS A 82 13.83 -7.59 -22.84
N PHE A 83 15.06 -7.67 -23.39
CA PHE A 83 15.83 -8.92 -23.39
C PHE A 83 16.06 -9.42 -21.96
N ARG A 84 16.52 -8.55 -21.06
CA ARG A 84 16.71 -8.89 -19.64
C ARG A 84 15.38 -9.22 -18.95
N LEU A 85 14.35 -8.41 -19.18
CA LEU A 85 13.03 -8.64 -18.57
C LEU A 85 12.39 -9.97 -19.01
N SER A 86 12.62 -10.38 -20.27
CA SER A 86 12.14 -11.65 -20.81
C SER A 86 12.78 -12.90 -20.18
N GLN A 87 13.89 -12.74 -19.45
CA GLN A 87 14.52 -13.82 -18.70
C GLN A 87 13.82 -14.09 -17.35
N VAL A 88 12.97 -13.16 -16.90
CA VAL A 88 12.18 -13.32 -15.68
C VAL A 88 10.86 -14.01 -16.02
N ARG A 89 10.44 -14.97 -15.18
CA ARG A 89 9.14 -15.63 -15.31
C ARG A 89 8.51 -15.91 -13.96
N VAL A 90 7.17 -15.96 -13.93
CA VAL A 90 6.39 -16.55 -12.85
C VAL A 90 6.62 -18.07 -12.87
N ALA A 91 7.31 -18.58 -11.86
CA ALA A 91 7.55 -20.01 -11.69
C ALA A 91 6.41 -20.68 -10.93
N ASN A 92 5.88 -20.00 -9.91
CA ASN A 92 4.74 -20.49 -9.16
C ASN A 92 3.94 -19.35 -8.52
N VAL A 93 2.68 -19.63 -8.19
CA VAL A 93 1.79 -18.74 -7.45
C VAL A 93 1.10 -19.59 -6.40
N TYR A 94 1.30 -19.28 -5.13
CA TYR A 94 0.73 -20.00 -4.00
C TYR A 94 -0.45 -19.23 -3.39
N LEU A 95 -1.57 -19.93 -3.19
CA LEU A 95 -2.71 -19.46 -2.40
C LEU A 95 -2.44 -19.64 -0.88
N PRO A 96 -3.21 -18.98 0.00
CA PRO A 96 -3.00 -19.05 1.45
C PRO A 96 -2.96 -20.48 2.01
N ASP A 97 -3.78 -21.38 1.46
CA ASP A 97 -3.89 -22.78 1.85
C ASP A 97 -2.76 -23.66 1.27
N GLN A 98 -1.98 -23.14 0.34
CA GLN A 98 -0.85 -23.84 -0.31
C GLN A 98 0.51 -23.46 0.30
N LEU A 99 0.54 -22.49 1.23
CA LEU A 99 1.78 -22.04 1.88
C LEU A 99 2.35 -23.09 2.84
N THR A 100 3.59 -23.50 2.58
CA THR A 100 4.34 -24.40 3.46
C THR A 100 4.81 -23.69 4.73
N ALA A 101 5.11 -24.43 5.81
CA ALA A 101 5.62 -23.84 7.05
C ALA A 101 6.90 -23.00 6.85
N PRO A 102 7.91 -23.44 6.04
CA PRO A 102 9.06 -22.59 5.71
C PRO A 102 8.68 -21.26 5.03
N MET A 103 7.73 -21.29 4.09
CA MET A 103 7.25 -20.06 3.43
C MET A 103 6.60 -19.10 4.42
N LYS A 104 5.78 -19.61 5.34
CA LYS A 104 5.14 -18.80 6.39
C LYS A 104 6.17 -18.13 7.29
N THR A 105 7.27 -18.82 7.60
CA THR A 105 8.39 -18.26 8.36
C THR A 105 9.10 -17.14 7.59
N MET A 106 9.35 -17.32 6.28
CA MET A 106 9.95 -16.26 5.45
C MET A 106 9.05 -15.01 5.37
N ILE A 107 7.75 -15.19 5.17
CA ILE A 107 6.75 -14.11 5.17
C ILE A 107 6.72 -13.38 6.52
N LYS A 108 6.83 -14.11 7.64
CA LYS A 108 6.85 -13.48 8.96
C LYS A 108 8.13 -12.64 9.16
N ALA A 109 9.26 -13.10 8.64
CA ALA A 109 10.54 -12.41 8.75
C ALA A 109 10.66 -11.16 7.87
N SER A 110 9.90 -11.09 6.76
CA SER A 110 9.89 -9.92 5.86
C SER A 110 9.03 -8.76 6.37
N LYS A 111 8.20 -8.97 7.39
CA LYS A 111 7.30 -7.97 7.98
C LYS A 111 7.94 -7.34 9.22
N ASN A 112 7.80 -6.04 9.36
CA ASN A 112 8.34 -5.26 10.50
C ASN A 112 7.67 -5.60 11.85
N ASN A 113 6.69 -6.52 11.90
CA ASN A 113 5.89 -6.78 13.09
C ASN A 113 5.50 -8.27 13.25
N THR A 114 5.26 -8.71 14.48
CA THR A 114 5.19 -10.12 14.89
C THR A 114 3.92 -10.88 14.50
N VAL A 115 2.91 -10.21 13.94
CA VAL A 115 1.62 -10.83 13.57
C VAL A 115 1.69 -11.33 12.14
N TYR A 116 1.75 -12.66 11.99
CA TYR A 116 1.69 -13.32 10.69
C TYR A 116 0.30 -13.11 10.06
N THR A 117 0.30 -12.57 8.84
CA THR A 117 -0.86 -12.56 7.95
C THR A 117 -0.51 -13.31 6.68
N SER A 118 -1.37 -14.25 6.28
CA SER A 118 -1.21 -14.94 5.00
C SER A 118 -1.45 -13.96 3.85
N PRO A 119 -0.54 -13.86 2.87
CA PRO A 119 -0.79 -13.08 1.66
C PRO A 119 -1.91 -13.71 0.83
N ASP A 120 -2.60 -12.91 0.01
CA ASP A 120 -3.62 -13.41 -0.90
C ASP A 120 -3.03 -14.24 -2.02
N LEU A 121 -1.89 -13.81 -2.56
CA LEU A 121 -1.05 -14.57 -3.47
C LEU A 121 0.41 -14.41 -3.02
N TYR A 122 1.15 -15.52 -3.02
CA TYR A 122 2.59 -15.52 -2.85
C TYR A 122 3.23 -16.00 -4.13
N ILE A 123 4.05 -15.17 -4.77
CA ILE A 123 4.58 -15.44 -6.10
C ILE A 123 6.05 -15.81 -5.99
N GLU A 124 6.43 -16.84 -6.71
CA GLU A 124 7.82 -17.17 -7.01
C GLU A 124 8.15 -16.72 -8.43
N LEU A 125 9.07 -15.76 -8.54
CA LEU A 125 9.68 -15.35 -9.79
C LEU A 125 11.04 -16.02 -9.94
N THR A 126 11.41 -16.42 -11.15
CA THR A 126 12.74 -16.99 -11.43
C THR A 126 13.44 -16.23 -12.55
N CYS A 127 14.74 -16.06 -12.42
CA CYS A 127 15.62 -15.49 -13.43
C CYS A 127 17.01 -16.13 -13.31
N ASN A 128 17.51 -16.76 -14.37
CA ASN A 128 18.84 -17.37 -14.42
C ASN A 128 19.18 -18.28 -13.23
N GLY A 129 18.22 -19.11 -12.79
CA GLY A 129 18.38 -20.03 -11.66
C GLY A 129 18.23 -19.41 -10.26
N SER A 130 18.04 -18.09 -10.15
CA SER A 130 17.71 -17.43 -8.89
C SER A 130 16.19 -17.30 -8.72
N SER A 131 15.69 -17.57 -7.52
CA SER A 131 14.29 -17.34 -7.13
C SER A 131 14.13 -16.05 -6.33
N TYR A 132 13.05 -15.33 -6.58
CA TYR A 132 12.60 -14.16 -5.83
C TYR A 132 11.14 -14.35 -5.43
N PHE A 133 10.84 -14.14 -4.16
CA PHE A 133 9.50 -14.31 -3.64
C PHE A 133 8.88 -12.96 -3.25
N THR A 134 7.61 -12.79 -3.54
CA THR A 134 6.88 -11.57 -3.20
C THR A 134 5.40 -11.82 -2.97
N GLU A 135 4.78 -10.96 -2.17
CA GLU A 135 3.37 -11.01 -1.80
C GLU A 135 2.56 -10.08 -2.71
N ILE A 136 1.38 -10.54 -3.14
CA ILE A 136 0.33 -9.70 -3.70
C ILE A 136 -0.89 -9.74 -2.78
N GLU A 137 -1.39 -8.57 -2.44
CA GLU A 137 -2.65 -8.37 -1.75
C GLU A 137 -3.77 -8.13 -2.78
N LEU A 138 -4.91 -8.79 -2.57
CA LEU A 138 -6.09 -8.63 -3.41
C LEU A 138 -7.09 -7.74 -2.69
N LYS A 139 -7.51 -6.66 -3.36
CA LYS A 139 -8.57 -5.78 -2.88
C LYS A 139 -9.72 -5.78 -3.87
N SER A 140 -10.94 -5.89 -3.38
CA SER A 140 -12.15 -5.79 -4.20
C SER A 140 -13.10 -4.75 -3.62
N THR A 141 -13.82 -4.04 -4.48
CA THR A 141 -14.82 -3.04 -4.06
C THR A 141 -15.92 -2.85 -5.10
N LYS A 142 -17.13 -2.54 -4.62
CA LYS A 142 -18.23 -2.00 -5.44
C LYS A 142 -18.10 -0.51 -5.73
N ALA A 143 -17.49 0.21 -4.78
CA ALA A 143 -17.38 1.65 -4.78
C ALA A 143 -15.99 2.06 -5.27
N ASN A 144 -15.32 2.92 -4.52
CA ASN A 144 -13.96 3.38 -4.82
C ASN A 144 -13.02 3.05 -3.66
N SER A 145 -13.39 3.51 -2.48
CA SER A 145 -12.57 3.45 -1.26
C SER A 145 -13.03 2.33 -0.33
N ILE A 146 -12.07 1.65 0.29
CA ILE A 146 -12.30 0.67 1.36
C ILE A 146 -11.29 0.92 2.50
N PRO A 147 -11.60 0.51 3.73
CA PRO A 147 -10.58 0.43 4.77
C PRO A 147 -9.44 -0.48 4.30
N GLY A 148 -8.22 0.02 4.37
CA GLY A 148 -7.02 -0.78 4.11
C GLY A 148 -6.73 -1.76 5.24
N SER A 149 -5.59 -2.43 5.12
CA SER A 149 -5.03 -3.25 6.19
C SER A 149 -4.55 -2.38 7.36
N SER A 150 -4.31 -2.96 8.54
CA SER A 150 -3.73 -2.21 9.66
C SER A 150 -2.33 -1.72 9.30
N VAL A 151 -1.95 -0.49 9.67
CA VAL A 151 -0.57 0.01 9.48
C VAL A 151 0.50 -0.90 10.07
N GLN A 152 0.14 -1.72 11.08
CA GLN A 152 1.05 -2.71 11.68
C GLN A 152 1.28 -3.95 10.81
N GLN A 153 0.44 -4.18 9.81
CA GLN A 153 0.42 -5.39 8.96
C GLN A 153 0.78 -5.07 7.49
N ILE A 154 0.78 -3.79 7.12
CA ILE A 154 1.02 -3.35 5.75
C ILE A 154 2.53 -3.35 5.46
N ASN A 155 2.91 -3.93 4.32
CA ASN A 155 4.14 -3.58 3.64
C ASN A 155 3.81 -2.48 2.61
N PRO A 156 4.31 -1.23 2.74
CA PRO A 156 4.02 -0.16 1.78
C PRO A 156 4.44 -0.51 0.34
N TYR A 157 5.43 -1.38 0.20
CA TYR A 157 5.97 -1.84 -1.07
C TYR A 157 5.41 -3.19 -1.50
N GLY A 158 4.41 -3.71 -0.78
CA GLY A 158 3.65 -4.87 -1.21
C GLY A 158 2.88 -4.56 -2.50
N TRP A 159 2.72 -5.56 -3.36
CA TRP A 159 1.95 -5.41 -4.59
C TRP A 159 0.47 -5.58 -4.30
N VAL A 160 -0.36 -4.83 -5.02
CA VAL A 160 -1.82 -4.88 -4.92
C VAL A 160 -2.41 -5.15 -6.29
N VAL A 161 -3.36 -6.07 -6.34
CA VAL A 161 -4.36 -6.17 -7.41
C VAL A 161 -5.67 -5.63 -6.85
N PHE A 162 -6.15 -4.52 -7.40
CA PHE A 162 -7.38 -3.88 -6.96
C PHE A 162 -8.45 -4.04 -8.05
N ILE A 163 -9.51 -4.78 -7.72
CA ILE A 163 -10.65 -5.06 -8.57
C ILE A 163 -11.81 -4.15 -8.16
N ARG A 164 -12.35 -3.40 -9.12
CA ARG A 164 -13.61 -2.69 -8.96
C ARG A 164 -14.69 -3.38 -9.78
N GLN A 165 -15.72 -3.88 -9.11
CA GLN A 165 -16.87 -4.51 -9.75
C GLN A 165 -18.12 -3.70 -9.48
N ASN A 166 -18.81 -3.28 -10.52
CA ASN A 166 -20.08 -2.57 -10.40
C ASN A 166 -21.14 -3.31 -11.22
N SER A 167 -22.37 -3.40 -10.73
CA SER A 167 -23.47 -4.05 -11.47
C SER A 167 -23.79 -3.34 -12.79
N THR A 168 -23.42 -2.06 -12.94
CA THR A 168 -23.76 -1.24 -14.11
C THR A 168 -22.55 -0.87 -14.98
N LYS A 169 -21.33 -1.28 -14.62
CA LYS A 169 -20.11 -0.98 -15.39
C LYS A 169 -19.25 -2.23 -15.53
N PRO A 170 -18.48 -2.35 -16.63
CA PRO A 170 -17.51 -3.43 -16.77
C PRO A 170 -16.60 -3.52 -15.55
N LEU A 171 -16.19 -4.74 -15.19
CA LEU A 171 -15.17 -4.97 -14.18
C LEU A 171 -13.89 -4.25 -14.58
N GLN A 172 -13.24 -3.60 -13.62
CA GLN A 172 -12.00 -2.88 -13.84
C GLN A 172 -10.95 -3.37 -12.86
N ILE A 173 -9.71 -3.46 -13.34
CA ILE A 173 -8.56 -3.88 -12.56
C ILE A 173 -7.54 -2.75 -12.60
N THR A 174 -6.91 -2.48 -11.47
CA THR A 174 -5.69 -1.66 -11.42
C THR A 174 -4.70 -2.30 -10.46
N THR A 175 -3.42 -2.11 -10.70
CA THR A 175 -2.36 -2.80 -9.97
C THR A 175 -1.23 -1.84 -9.63
N GLY A 176 -0.46 -2.14 -8.60
CA GLY A 176 0.73 -1.37 -8.26
C GLY A 176 1.13 -1.58 -6.81
N LEU A 177 1.92 -0.67 -6.26
CA LEU A 177 2.34 -0.75 -4.88
C LEU A 177 1.22 -0.29 -3.94
N TYR A 178 1.13 -0.92 -2.77
CA TYR A 178 0.13 -0.61 -1.75
C TYR A 178 0.13 0.87 -1.39
N VAL A 179 1.32 1.46 -1.21
CA VAL A 179 1.50 2.88 -0.88
C VAL A 179 0.83 3.82 -1.91
N ASN A 180 0.77 3.42 -3.18
CA ASN A 180 0.14 4.22 -4.24
C ASN A 180 -1.40 4.14 -4.22
N SER A 181 -1.98 3.23 -3.45
CA SER A 181 -3.43 3.11 -3.25
C SER A 181 -3.95 3.89 -2.04
N ILE A 182 -3.06 4.30 -1.14
CA ILE A 182 -3.41 5.03 0.08
C ILE A 182 -3.90 6.44 -0.27
N THR A 183 -5.09 6.77 0.20
CA THR A 183 -5.66 8.12 0.15
C THR A 183 -5.03 9.01 1.25
N GLU A 184 -5.28 10.31 1.21
CA GLU A 184 -4.90 11.23 2.30
C GLU A 184 -5.77 11.06 3.57
N THR A 185 -6.78 10.19 3.53
CA THR A 185 -7.68 9.97 4.66
C THR A 185 -7.24 8.80 5.52
N MET A 186 -7.03 9.06 6.81
CA MET A 186 -6.83 8.04 7.83
C MET A 186 -8.01 8.07 8.79
N GLN A 187 -8.67 6.93 8.99
CA GLN A 187 -9.74 6.86 10.00
C GLN A 187 -9.12 6.91 11.40
N PHE A 188 -9.60 7.83 12.24
CA PHE A 188 -9.17 7.96 13.62
C PHE A 188 -9.49 6.68 14.39
N PRO A 189 -8.50 5.98 14.94
CA PRO A 189 -8.76 4.64 15.43
C PRO A 189 -8.84 4.57 16.96
N ASP A 190 -9.71 3.70 17.46
CA ASP A 190 -9.66 3.10 18.80
C ASP A 190 -8.53 2.04 18.91
N ARG A 191 -7.83 1.74 17.79
CA ARG A 191 -6.74 0.76 17.64
C ARG A 191 -5.62 1.33 16.76
N SER A 192 -4.70 0.54 16.23
CA SER A 192 -3.81 1.02 15.17
C SER A 192 -4.62 1.42 13.91
N PRO A 193 -4.29 2.54 13.25
CA PRO A 193 -5.10 3.03 12.14
C PRO A 193 -5.05 2.09 10.94
N ARG A 194 -6.10 2.18 10.13
CA ARG A 194 -6.15 1.58 8.80
C ARG A 194 -6.21 2.74 7.81
N PRO A 195 -5.17 2.97 6.98
CA PRO A 195 -5.28 3.96 5.92
C PRO A 195 -6.43 3.56 5.00
N GLN A 196 -7.22 4.53 4.56
CA GLN A 196 -8.19 4.26 3.50
C GLN A 196 -7.43 4.08 2.19
N VAL A 197 -7.73 3.00 1.48
CA VAL A 197 -7.20 2.74 0.14
C VAL A 197 -8.31 2.89 -0.89
N ALA A 198 -7.98 3.37 -2.08
CA ALA A 198 -8.97 3.61 -3.12
C ALA A 198 -8.49 3.20 -4.52
N PHE A 199 -9.42 2.60 -5.27
CA PHE A 199 -9.18 2.15 -6.64
C PHE A 199 -8.79 3.32 -7.55
N ASP A 200 -9.52 4.43 -7.47
CA ASP A 200 -9.27 5.61 -8.29
C ASP A 200 -7.96 6.30 -7.91
N THR A 201 -7.52 6.23 -6.66
CA THR A 201 -6.20 6.74 -6.25
C THR A 201 -5.08 5.98 -6.95
N LEU A 202 -5.10 4.64 -6.87
CA LEU A 202 -4.08 3.81 -7.54
C LEU A 202 -4.14 3.96 -9.06
N ARG A 203 -5.34 3.95 -9.65
CA ARG A 203 -5.53 4.12 -11.10
C ARG A 203 -5.04 5.49 -11.58
N THR A 204 -5.36 6.54 -10.86
CA THR A 204 -4.90 7.91 -11.18
C THR A 204 -3.39 7.98 -11.07
N TRP A 205 -2.80 7.41 -10.00
CA TRP A 205 -1.35 7.35 -9.84
C TRP A 205 -0.69 6.64 -11.03
N ASN A 206 -1.19 5.47 -11.45
CA ASN A 206 -0.67 4.74 -12.60
C ASN A 206 -0.74 5.56 -13.90
N THR A 207 -1.85 6.26 -14.12
CA THR A 207 -2.05 7.05 -15.35
C THR A 207 -1.06 8.22 -15.46
N HIS A 208 -0.68 8.81 -14.33
CA HIS A 208 0.27 9.92 -14.29
C HIS A 208 1.73 9.43 -14.29
N ASN A 209 1.99 8.27 -13.68
CA ASN A 209 3.35 7.85 -13.39
C ASN A 209 3.85 6.71 -14.28
N LEU A 210 3.01 5.90 -14.91
CA LEU A 210 3.42 4.85 -15.85
C LEU A 210 3.02 5.24 -17.28
N ILE A 211 3.93 5.91 -17.99
CA ILE A 211 3.69 6.44 -19.33
C ILE A 211 4.18 5.43 -20.36
N SER A 212 3.29 5.01 -21.27
CA SER A 212 3.66 4.23 -22.44
C SER A 212 4.06 5.16 -23.59
N ALA A 213 5.18 4.86 -24.24
CA ALA A 213 5.66 5.50 -25.46
C ALA A 213 6.14 4.43 -26.45
N ASN A 214 6.37 4.82 -27.71
CA ASN A 214 6.70 3.89 -28.81
C ASN A 214 7.84 2.89 -28.49
N ASP A 215 8.78 3.27 -27.62
CA ASP A 215 9.96 2.46 -27.29
C ASP A 215 9.88 1.72 -25.95
N GLY A 216 8.77 1.81 -25.22
CA GLY A 216 8.61 1.17 -23.91
C GLY A 216 7.74 1.94 -22.92
N TYR A 217 7.93 1.62 -21.64
CA TYR A 217 7.29 2.28 -20.51
C TYR A 217 8.29 3.14 -19.75
N THR A 218 7.86 4.32 -19.32
CA THR A 218 8.58 5.15 -18.33
C THR A 218 7.75 5.23 -17.06
N LEU A 219 8.35 4.81 -15.94
CA LEU A 219 7.76 4.88 -14.62
C LEU A 219 8.42 5.98 -13.79
N PHE A 220 7.62 6.92 -13.32
CA PHE A 220 8.05 8.06 -12.51
C PHE A 220 7.72 7.85 -11.03
N TYR A 221 8.65 8.25 -10.19
CA TYR A 221 8.49 8.24 -8.74
C TYR A 221 9.04 9.53 -8.15
N ASP A 222 8.20 10.20 -7.37
CA ASP A 222 8.57 11.34 -6.54
C ASP A 222 9.05 10.81 -5.17
N GLU A 223 10.33 11.03 -4.86
CA GLU A 223 10.91 10.59 -3.59
C GLU A 223 10.22 11.24 -2.38
N SER A 224 9.77 12.49 -2.52
CA SER A 224 9.10 13.21 -1.43
C SER A 224 7.70 12.67 -1.16
N GLU A 225 6.95 12.33 -2.21
CA GLU A 225 5.61 11.73 -2.08
C GLU A 225 5.70 10.35 -1.39
N ILE A 226 6.66 9.52 -1.81
CA ILE A 226 6.87 8.19 -1.25
C ILE A 226 7.29 8.30 0.22
N ALA A 227 8.25 9.17 0.54
CA ALA A 227 8.71 9.37 1.91
C ALA A 227 7.59 9.85 2.84
N ALA A 228 6.73 10.76 2.37
CA ALA A 228 5.58 11.24 3.14
C ALA A 228 4.60 10.10 3.46
N LYS A 229 4.26 9.28 2.47
CA LYS A 229 3.35 8.13 2.65
C LYS A 229 3.97 7.01 3.49
N GLU A 230 5.28 6.79 3.39
CA GLU A 230 6.01 5.86 4.25
C GLU A 230 5.98 6.30 5.72
N LEU A 231 6.15 7.59 6.00
CA LEU A 231 6.09 8.14 7.35
C LEU A 231 4.71 7.91 7.97
N GLN A 232 3.63 8.10 7.19
CA GLN A 232 2.26 7.83 7.63
C GLN A 232 2.01 6.38 8.03
N ILE A 233 2.81 5.42 7.56
CA ILE A 233 2.64 3.99 7.87
C ILE A 233 3.61 3.58 8.98
N SER A 234 4.87 3.95 8.86
CA SER A 234 5.96 3.53 9.76
C SER A 234 5.95 4.27 11.09
N ASP A 235 5.59 5.56 11.09
CA ASP A 235 5.48 6.39 12.30
C ASP A 235 4.20 7.23 12.29
N TRP A 236 3.09 6.52 12.14
CA TRP A 236 1.75 7.12 12.13
C TRP A 236 1.45 7.89 13.42
N LYS A 237 2.02 7.48 14.56
CA LYS A 237 1.81 8.15 15.86
C LYS A 237 2.47 9.53 15.88
N GLN A 238 3.73 9.63 15.44
CA GLN A 238 4.41 10.93 15.36
C GLN A 238 3.77 11.82 14.31
N SER A 239 3.35 11.25 13.18
CA SER A 239 2.62 11.98 12.13
C SER A 239 1.34 12.60 12.70
N LEU A 240 0.56 11.82 13.43
CA LEU A 240 -0.68 12.22 14.08
C LEU A 240 -0.44 13.32 15.12
N VAL A 241 0.55 13.16 16.01
CA VAL A 241 0.90 14.18 17.00
C VAL A 241 1.30 15.50 16.33
N SER A 242 2.08 15.42 15.24
CA SER A 242 2.52 16.61 14.50
C SER A 242 1.36 17.34 13.84
N GLU A 243 0.40 16.61 13.28
CA GLU A 243 -0.84 17.17 12.72
C GLU A 243 -1.68 17.86 13.81
N TRP A 244 -1.82 17.24 14.98
CA TRP A 244 -2.58 17.82 16.09
C TRP A 244 -1.93 19.10 16.62
N ILE A 245 -0.60 19.11 16.75
CA ILE A 245 0.15 20.31 17.08
C ILE A 245 -0.11 21.39 16.03
N ALA A 246 -0.05 21.06 14.74
CA ALA A 246 -0.30 22.03 13.68
C ALA A 246 -1.71 22.66 13.76
N ILE A 247 -2.74 21.87 14.08
CA ILE A 247 -4.10 22.35 14.30
C ILE A 247 -4.16 23.36 15.45
N ILE A 248 -3.59 23.01 16.61
CA ILE A 248 -3.64 23.87 17.82
C ILE A 248 -2.85 25.17 17.63
N PHE A 249 -1.76 25.13 16.88
CA PHE A 249 -0.93 26.31 16.61
C PHE A 249 -1.33 27.07 15.33
N ASP A 250 -2.40 26.68 14.64
CA ASP A 250 -2.92 27.45 13.51
C ASP A 250 -3.49 28.79 14.00
N LYS A 251 -2.85 29.89 13.59
CA LYS A 251 -3.25 31.26 13.93
C LYS A 251 -4.64 31.63 13.40
N ASN A 252 -5.15 30.89 12.42
CA ASN A 252 -6.45 31.11 11.81
C ASN A 252 -7.53 30.12 12.30
N LEU A 253 -7.23 29.33 13.33
CA LEU A 253 -8.16 28.35 13.89
C LEU A 253 -9.48 29.01 14.29
N SER A 254 -10.60 28.48 13.78
CA SER A 254 -11.95 28.95 14.08
C SER A 254 -12.91 27.76 14.17
N LEU A 255 -13.56 27.61 15.33
CA LEU A 255 -14.57 26.58 15.56
C LEU A 255 -15.92 27.05 15.01
N LYS A 256 -16.20 26.70 13.75
CA LYS A 256 -17.47 27.00 13.06
C LYS A 256 -18.38 25.76 13.11
N PRO A 257 -19.70 25.87 12.83
CA PRO A 257 -20.63 24.73 12.87
C PRO A 257 -20.31 23.54 11.96
N ARG A 258 -19.36 23.68 11.02
CA ARG A 258 -18.87 22.61 10.13
C ARG A 258 -17.42 22.22 10.40
N THR A 259 -16.82 22.71 11.49
CA THR A 259 -15.50 22.29 11.91
C THR A 259 -15.54 20.79 12.21
N PRO A 260 -14.53 20.01 11.78
CA PRO A 260 -14.46 18.61 12.16
C PRO A 260 -14.55 18.46 13.68
N TRP A 261 -15.42 17.57 14.16
CA TRP A 261 -15.59 17.32 15.61
C TRP A 261 -14.25 17.06 16.32
N PHE A 262 -13.29 16.48 15.60
CA PHE A 262 -11.95 16.21 16.11
C PHE A 262 -11.17 17.49 16.44
N THR A 263 -11.24 18.50 15.57
CA THR A 263 -10.62 19.81 15.80
C THR A 263 -11.19 20.46 17.05
N GLU A 264 -12.50 20.33 17.28
CA GLU A 264 -13.15 20.81 18.50
C GLU A 264 -12.67 20.02 19.73
N ALA A 265 -12.66 18.69 19.66
CA ALA A 265 -12.24 17.82 20.76
C ALA A 265 -10.78 18.05 21.18
N ILE A 266 -9.84 18.15 20.22
CA ILE A 266 -8.43 18.41 20.54
C ILE A 266 -8.24 19.81 21.11
N THR A 267 -8.98 20.81 20.61
CA THR A 267 -8.96 22.18 21.16
C THR A 267 -9.47 22.21 22.60
N MET A 268 -10.57 21.51 22.89
CA MET A 268 -11.12 21.38 24.24
C MET A 268 -10.14 20.68 25.19
N PHE A 269 -9.55 19.55 24.75
CA PHE A 269 -8.54 18.83 25.52
C PHE A 269 -7.34 19.73 25.82
N SER A 270 -6.79 20.41 24.82
CA SER A 270 -5.64 21.31 24.98
C SER A 270 -5.93 22.44 25.95
N ASN A 271 -7.11 23.08 25.86
CA ASN A 271 -7.49 24.13 26.80
C ASN A 271 -7.60 23.60 28.24
N GLN A 272 -8.27 22.46 28.44
CA GLN A 272 -8.38 21.85 29.77
C GLN A 272 -7.02 21.42 30.33
N LEU A 273 -6.13 20.88 29.48
CA LEU A 273 -4.78 20.51 29.87
C LEU A 273 -3.98 21.73 30.32
N ILE A 274 -4.04 22.85 29.58
CA ILE A 274 -3.37 24.10 29.95
C ILE A 274 -3.92 24.63 31.27
N GLU A 275 -5.24 24.70 31.43
CA GLU A 275 -5.86 25.16 32.67
C GLU A 275 -5.48 24.29 33.88
N SER A 276 -5.49 22.97 33.72
CA SER A 276 -5.06 22.03 34.76
C SER A 276 -3.58 22.20 35.09
N TYR A 277 -2.73 22.34 34.08
CA TYR A 277 -1.28 22.51 34.24
C TYR A 277 -0.93 23.82 34.94
N GLU A 278 -1.61 24.92 34.61
CA GLU A 278 -1.36 26.23 35.25
C GLU A 278 -1.85 26.32 36.69
N ARG A 279 -2.78 25.45 37.11
CA ARG A 279 -3.21 25.33 38.51
C ARG A 279 -2.21 24.59 39.39
N CYS A 280 -1.27 23.84 38.82
CA CYS A 280 -0.24 23.14 39.55
C CYS A 280 0.85 24.09 40.09
N SER A 281 1.41 23.75 41.24
CA SER A 281 2.65 24.32 41.75
C SER A 281 3.84 23.97 40.86
N GLU A 282 4.94 24.71 40.98
CA GLU A 282 6.16 24.44 40.19
C GLU A 282 6.73 23.02 40.43
N LEU A 283 6.62 22.49 41.65
CA LEU A 283 7.01 21.11 41.96
C LEU A 283 6.13 20.09 41.22
N GLU A 284 4.81 20.27 41.23
CA GLU A 284 3.87 19.41 40.51
C GLU A 284 4.07 19.50 38.99
N LYS A 285 4.33 20.70 38.47
CA LYS A 285 4.66 20.94 37.06
C LYS A 285 5.91 20.19 36.63
N GLN A 286 6.96 20.16 37.46
CA GLN A 286 8.20 19.41 37.21
C GLN A 286 7.96 17.90 37.26
N GLU A 287 7.21 17.42 38.25
CA GLU A 287 6.84 16.02 38.38
C GLU A 287 6.02 15.53 37.18
N PHE A 288 5.03 16.31 36.76
CA PHE A 288 4.21 16.00 35.58
C PHE A 288 5.08 15.83 34.32
N ARG A 289 6.00 16.76 34.04
CA ARG A 289 6.93 16.67 32.90
C ARG A 289 7.81 15.42 32.98
N ARG A 290 8.37 15.13 34.15
CA ARG A 290 9.19 13.94 34.38
C ARG A 290 8.40 12.65 34.13
N ASN A 291 7.17 12.58 34.62
CA ASN A 291 6.32 11.40 34.48
C ASN A 291 5.92 11.16 33.02
N ILE A 292 5.53 12.19 32.26
CA ILE A 292 5.20 12.03 30.84
C ILE A 292 6.44 11.59 30.04
N SER A 293 7.59 12.24 30.25
CA SER A 293 8.82 11.91 29.54
C SER A 293 9.29 10.48 29.84
N SER A 294 9.16 10.00 31.08
CA SER A 294 9.56 8.63 31.43
C SER A 294 8.64 7.57 30.82
N ILE A 295 7.34 7.84 30.71
CA ILE A 295 6.38 6.94 30.05
C ILE A 295 6.70 6.79 28.56
N LEU A 296 7.13 7.87 27.90
CA LEU A 296 7.48 7.86 26.48
C LEU A 296 8.86 7.24 26.20
N ALA A 297 9.83 7.44 27.10
CA ALA A 297 11.18 6.89 26.95
C ALA A 297 11.27 5.36 27.14
N ASN A 298 10.28 4.75 27.78
CA ASN A 298 10.20 3.30 28.01
C ASN A 298 9.42 2.53 26.92
N LYS A 299 9.13 3.16 25.78
CA LYS A 299 8.50 2.55 24.60
C LYS A 299 9.50 2.38 23.46
#